data_AF-A0A9E1L6X1-F1
#
_entry.id   AF-A0A9E1L6X1-F1
#
_cell.length_a   1.000
_cell.length_b   1.000
_cell.length_c   1.000
_cell.angle_alpha   90.00
_cell.angle_beta   90.00
_cell.angle_gamma   90.00
#
_symmetry.space_group_name_H-M   'P 1'
#
loop_
_entity.id
_entity.type
_entity.pdbx_description
1 polymer ?
#
loop_
_entity_poly.entity_id
_entity_poly.type
_entity_poly.pdbx_seq_one_letter_code
_entity_poly.pdbx_strand_id
1 'polypeptide(L)'
;MDWITIIVIALFALLASVCVLLALLGLAGTWIMIAIAIGIELLDTYWGDGETWGWTTLGICVGLAIVGEIMEIGASALGVKVGGGSRRGMIGAIIGGIVGGIVLTPFIPIPVIGTLIGAIIGTFSGAVVGEITNNDNATAGGIAKSASGATFGRILGVLGKTGVAAVCWCILVITPFV
;
A
#
# COMPACT_ATOMS: atom_id res chain seq x y z
N MET A 1 -1.33 21.45 -25.45
CA MET A 1 -2.45 21.07 -24.57
C MET A 1 -3.64 21.95 -24.84
N ASP A 2 -4.68 21.33 -25.36
CA ASP A 2 -6.03 21.87 -25.41
C ASP A 2 -6.62 22.03 -23.99
N TRP A 3 -7.67 22.85 -23.86
CA TRP A 3 -8.29 23.16 -22.58
C TRP A 3 -9.01 21.95 -21.95
N ILE A 4 -9.43 20.95 -22.73
CA ILE A 4 -10.08 19.74 -22.22
C ILE A 4 -9.03 18.90 -21.49
N THR A 5 -7.87 18.67 -22.11
CA THR A 5 -6.74 17.96 -21.47
C THR A 5 -6.32 18.59 -20.14
N ILE A 6 -6.26 19.92 -20.06
CA ILE A 6 -5.95 20.63 -18.80
C ILE A 6 -6.99 20.33 -17.71
N ILE A 7 -8.29 20.34 -18.07
CA ILE A 7 -9.36 20.02 -17.12
C ILE A 7 -9.27 18.55 -16.67
N VAL A 8 -9.01 17.62 -17.58
CA VAL A 8 -8.86 16.19 -17.27
C VAL A 8 -7.69 15.98 -16.30
N ILE A 9 -6.52 16.58 -16.55
CA ILE A 9 -5.36 16.48 -15.68
C ILE A 9 -5.63 17.11 -14.31
N ALA A 10 -6.33 18.25 -14.25
CA ALA A 10 -6.68 18.89 -12.99
C ALA A 10 -7.64 18.02 -12.14
N LEU A 11 -8.66 17.42 -12.77
CA LEU A 11 -9.57 16.48 -12.10
C LEU A 11 -8.84 15.21 -11.66
N PHE A 12 -7.96 14.68 -12.51
CA PHE A 12 -7.10 13.56 -12.17
C PHE A 12 -6.22 13.88 -10.96
N ALA A 13 -5.58 15.04 -10.91
CA ALA A 13 -4.71 15.44 -9.80
C ALA A 13 -5.46 15.43 -8.45
N LEU A 14 -6.70 15.95 -8.44
CA LEU A 14 -7.58 15.93 -7.27
C LEU A 14 -7.93 14.49 -6.87
N LEU A 15 -8.40 13.67 -7.81
CA LEU A 15 -8.75 12.27 -7.54
C LEU A 15 -7.55 11.42 -7.09
N ALA A 16 -6.39 11.63 -7.72
CA ALA A 16 -5.15 10.95 -7.40
C ALA A 16 -4.62 11.34 -6.01
N SER A 17 -4.87 12.56 -5.54
CA SER A 17 -4.56 12.95 -4.15
C SER A 17 -5.37 12.14 -3.13
N VAL A 18 -6.63 11.84 -3.43
CA VAL A 18 -7.46 10.94 -2.60
C VAL A 18 -6.87 9.52 -2.62
N CYS A 19 -6.33 9.08 -3.76
CA CYS A 19 -5.65 7.79 -3.85
C CYS A 19 -4.39 7.71 -2.95
N VAL A 20 -3.65 8.81 -2.80
CA VAL A 20 -2.54 8.88 -1.82
C VAL A 20 -3.06 8.72 -0.39
N LEU A 21 -4.19 9.35 -0.04
CA LEU A 21 -4.83 9.16 1.27
C LEU A 21 -5.32 7.72 1.48
N LEU A 22 -5.80 7.05 0.43
CA LEU A 22 -6.14 5.62 0.51
C LEU A 22 -4.90 4.76 0.77
N ALA A 23 -3.75 5.09 0.17
CA ALA A 23 -2.49 4.39 0.44
C ALA A 23 -2.05 4.54 1.91
N LEU A 24 -2.27 5.72 2.52
CA LEU A 24 -2.03 5.96 3.95
C LEU A 24 -2.87 5.06 4.87
N LEU A 25 -4.00 4.57 4.37
CA LEU A 25 -4.91 3.69 5.09
C LEU A 25 -4.62 2.21 4.80
N GLY A 26 -3.51 1.92 4.12
CA GLY A 26 -3.08 0.56 3.77
C GLY A 26 -3.87 -0.06 2.61
N LEU A 27 -4.64 0.74 1.86
CA LEU A 27 -5.38 0.29 0.68
C LEU A 27 -4.53 0.37 -0.59
N ALA A 28 -5.04 -0.22 -1.67
CA ALA A 28 -4.40 -0.24 -3.00
C ALA A 28 -4.51 1.12 -3.75
N GLY A 29 -4.33 2.25 -3.04
CA GLY A 29 -4.48 3.60 -3.59
C GLY A 29 -3.55 3.87 -4.78
N THR A 30 -2.28 3.47 -4.69
CA THR A 30 -1.30 3.64 -5.78
C THR A 30 -1.74 2.92 -7.06
N TRP A 31 -2.30 1.70 -6.93
CA TRP A 31 -2.79 0.94 -8.08
C TRP A 31 -4.03 1.56 -8.71
N ILE A 32 -4.95 2.07 -7.90
CA ILE A 32 -6.14 2.78 -8.39
C ILE A 32 -5.71 4.02 -9.17
N MET A 33 -4.78 4.81 -8.63
CA MET A 33 -4.23 5.99 -9.30
C MET A 33 -3.62 5.65 -10.65
N ILE A 34 -2.77 4.61 -10.71
CA ILE A 34 -2.14 4.15 -11.95
C ILE A 34 -3.18 3.64 -12.94
N ALA A 35 -4.18 2.88 -12.50
CA ALA A 35 -5.24 2.38 -13.36
C ALA A 35 -6.05 3.52 -14.00
N ILE A 36 -6.33 4.58 -13.24
CA ILE A 36 -7.00 5.78 -13.77
C ILE A 36 -6.10 6.48 -14.79
N ALA A 37 -4.80 6.65 -14.48
CA ALA A 37 -3.84 7.26 -15.41
C ALA A 37 -3.72 6.48 -16.73
N ILE A 38 -3.64 5.15 -16.67
CA ILE A 38 -3.68 4.27 -17.85
C ILE A 38 -5.00 4.45 -18.62
N GLY A 39 -6.13 4.54 -17.91
CA GLY A 39 -7.43 4.78 -18.53
C GLY A 39 -7.49 6.11 -19.27
N ILE A 40 -6.88 7.17 -18.73
CA ILE A 40 -6.78 8.47 -19.40
C ILE A 40 -5.86 8.38 -20.62
N GLU A 41 -4.66 7.79 -20.48
CA GLU A 41 -3.71 7.59 -21.59
C GLU A 41 -4.33 6.80 -22.76
N LEU A 42 -5.17 5.81 -22.48
CA LEU A 42 -5.85 5.04 -23.53
C LEU A 42 -6.98 5.79 -24.24
N LEU A 43 -7.53 6.83 -23.60
CA LEU A 43 -8.68 7.58 -24.09
C LEU A 43 -8.31 8.98 -24.60
N ASP A 44 -7.07 9.43 -24.40
CA ASP A 44 -6.66 10.80 -24.74
C ASP A 44 -6.76 11.12 -26.22
N THR A 45 -6.66 10.11 -27.10
CA THR A 45 -6.86 10.24 -28.55
C THR A 45 -8.25 10.79 -28.94
N TYR A 46 -9.24 10.71 -28.05
CA TYR A 46 -10.58 11.23 -28.32
C TYR A 46 -10.72 12.75 -28.11
N TRP A 47 -9.78 13.38 -27.41
CA TRP A 47 -9.86 14.82 -27.08
C TRP A 47 -8.54 15.59 -27.16
N GLY A 48 -7.40 14.91 -27.31
CA GLY A 48 -6.07 15.51 -27.36
C GLY A 48 -5.16 14.88 -28.41
N ASP A 49 -3.85 15.09 -28.24
CA ASP A 49 -2.83 14.75 -29.22
C ASP A 49 -2.41 13.26 -29.21
N GLY A 50 -2.99 12.44 -28.31
CA GLY A 50 -2.80 10.99 -28.25
C GLY A 50 -1.63 10.49 -27.39
N GLU A 51 -1.01 11.37 -26.59
CA GLU A 51 0.00 11.01 -25.60
C GLU A 51 0.01 12.01 -24.43
N THR A 52 -0.49 11.61 -23.26
CA THR A 52 -0.56 12.46 -22.06
C THR A 52 0.66 12.31 -21.16
N TRP A 53 1.10 11.08 -20.89
CA TRP A 53 2.28 10.77 -20.07
C TRP A 53 3.33 9.92 -20.79
N GLY A 54 2.91 9.12 -21.76
CA GLY A 54 3.73 8.10 -22.38
C GLY A 54 3.89 6.84 -21.52
N TRP A 55 4.04 5.71 -22.20
CA TRP A 55 4.14 4.39 -21.56
C TRP A 55 5.34 4.24 -20.61
N THR A 56 6.43 4.97 -20.85
CA THR A 56 7.61 4.97 -19.97
C THR A 56 7.28 5.53 -18.59
N THR A 57 6.56 6.66 -18.52
CA THR A 57 6.17 7.30 -17.26
C THR A 57 5.24 6.40 -16.45
N LEU A 58 4.27 5.78 -17.11
CA LEU A 58 3.37 4.80 -16.50
C LEU A 58 4.13 3.56 -16.02
N GLY A 59 5.07 3.05 -16.82
CA GLY A 59 5.94 1.92 -16.44
C GLY A 59 6.80 2.20 -15.20
N ILE A 60 7.36 3.42 -15.09
CA ILE A 60 8.09 3.87 -13.89
C ILE A 60 7.15 3.87 -12.68
N CYS A 61 5.94 4.42 -12.80
CA CYS A 61 4.97 4.45 -11.71
C CYS A 61 4.56 3.04 -11.26
N VAL A 62 4.37 2.10 -12.20
CA VAL A 62 4.12 0.69 -11.89
C VAL A 62 5.29 0.07 -11.13
N GLY A 63 6.54 0.32 -11.56
CA GLY A 63 7.73 -0.15 -10.86
C GLY A 63 7.81 0.39 -9.43
N LEU A 64 7.54 1.69 -9.25
CA LEU A 64 7.45 2.31 -7.93
C LEU A 64 6.35 1.68 -7.08
N ALA A 65 5.15 1.48 -7.62
CA ALA A 65 4.04 0.85 -6.90
C ALA A 65 4.43 -0.54 -6.37
N ILE A 66 5.11 -1.36 -7.17
CA ILE A 66 5.63 -2.67 -6.74
C ILE A 66 6.63 -2.50 -5.58
N VAL A 67 7.56 -1.55 -5.68
CA VAL A 67 8.50 -1.25 -4.59
C VAL A 67 7.75 -0.86 -3.30
N GLY A 68 6.71 -0.02 -3.40
CA GLY A 68 5.87 0.36 -2.28
C GLY A 68 5.18 -0.84 -1.60
N GLU A 69 4.61 -1.76 -2.39
CA GLU A 69 4.00 -2.98 -1.84
C GLU A 69 5.02 -3.89 -1.16
N ILE A 70 6.21 -4.05 -1.76
CA ILE A 70 7.30 -4.85 -1.17
C ILE A 70 7.77 -4.22 0.14
N MET A 71 7.88 -2.89 0.21
CA MET A 71 8.23 -2.17 1.43
C MET A 71 7.19 -2.42 2.53
N GLU A 72 5.90 -2.34 2.20
CA GLU A 72 4.82 -2.54 3.16
C GLU A 72 4.81 -3.96 3.73
N ILE A 73 4.85 -4.97 2.86
CA ILE A 73 4.82 -6.38 3.23
C ILE A 73 6.12 -6.76 3.97
N GLY A 74 7.26 -6.36 3.40
CA GLY A 74 8.58 -6.65 3.95
C GLY A 74 8.82 -6.04 5.33
N ALA A 75 8.33 -4.82 5.58
CA ALA A 75 8.50 -4.16 6.88
C ALA A 75 7.82 -4.93 8.02
N SER A 76 6.64 -5.51 7.80
CA SER A 76 5.97 -6.34 8.82
C SER A 76 6.77 -7.61 9.16
N ALA A 77 7.33 -8.29 8.17
CA ALA A 77 8.19 -9.46 8.38
C ALA A 77 9.53 -9.10 9.04
N LEU A 78 10.17 -8.01 8.60
CA LEU A 78 11.39 -7.51 9.24
C LEU A 78 11.13 -7.11 10.69
N GLY A 79 9.95 -6.56 10.99
CA GLY A 79 9.50 -6.25 12.34
C GLY A 79 9.49 -7.47 13.26
N VAL A 80 8.93 -8.60 12.80
CA VAL A 80 8.99 -9.89 13.51
C VAL A 80 10.44 -10.29 13.79
N LYS A 81 11.30 -10.23 12.77
CA LYS A 81 12.71 -10.64 12.85
C LYS A 81 13.50 -9.78 13.84
N VAL A 82 13.33 -8.47 13.81
CA VAL A 82 13.96 -7.53 14.76
C VAL A 82 13.45 -7.76 16.18
N GLY A 83 12.18 -8.14 16.33
CA GLY A 83 11.61 -8.56 17.60
C GLY A 83 12.09 -9.93 18.10
N GLY A 84 12.95 -10.62 17.35
CA GLY A 84 13.52 -11.93 17.70
C GLY A 84 12.66 -13.12 17.27
N GLY A 85 11.67 -12.91 16.40
CA GLY A 85 10.76 -13.95 15.96
C GLY A 85 11.31 -14.85 14.86
N SER A 86 10.56 -15.89 14.58
CA SER A 86 10.86 -16.95 13.63
C SER A 86 10.37 -16.65 12.20
N ARG A 87 10.76 -17.52 11.27
CA ARG A 87 10.25 -17.49 9.89
C ARG A 87 8.73 -17.73 9.82
N ARG A 88 8.19 -18.56 10.71
CA ARG A 88 6.74 -18.81 10.78
C ARG A 88 6.00 -17.57 11.28
N GLY A 89 6.54 -16.85 12.27
CA GLY A 89 6.04 -15.55 12.69
C GLY A 89 6.02 -14.53 11.55
N MET A 90 7.07 -14.47 10.72
CA MET A 90 7.15 -13.55 9.58
C MET A 90 6.05 -13.82 8.55
N ILE A 91 5.87 -15.10 8.17
CA ILE A 91 4.83 -15.51 7.23
C ILE A 91 3.44 -15.28 7.83
N GLY A 92 3.27 -15.62 9.11
CA GLY A 92 2.04 -15.38 9.85
C GLY A 92 1.65 -13.91 9.88
N ALA A 93 2.61 -13.01 10.13
CA ALA A 93 2.38 -11.57 10.10
C ALA A 93 1.86 -11.09 8.74
N ILE A 94 2.47 -11.53 7.64
CA ILE A 94 2.07 -11.16 6.28
C ILE A 94 0.65 -11.66 5.98
N ILE A 95 0.41 -12.96 6.17
CA ILE A 95 -0.90 -13.57 5.88
C ILE A 95 -1.97 -12.97 6.77
N GLY A 96 -1.68 -12.84 8.06
CA GLY A 96 -2.57 -12.24 9.04
C GLY A 96 -2.93 -10.81 8.68
N GLY A 97 -1.97 -9.99 8.24
CA GLY A 97 -2.23 -8.62 7.80
C GLY A 97 -3.17 -8.53 6.60
N ILE A 98 -2.99 -9.40 5.61
CA ILE A 98 -3.87 -9.46 4.43
C ILE A 98 -5.27 -9.92 4.82
N VAL A 99 -5.38 -11.05 5.54
CA VAL A 99 -6.66 -11.63 5.94
C VAL A 99 -7.41 -10.70 6.90
N GLY A 100 -6.71 -10.15 7.91
CA GLY A 100 -7.28 -9.22 8.87
C GLY A 100 -7.75 -7.94 8.20
N GLY A 101 -7.00 -7.42 7.24
CA GLY A 101 -7.41 -6.29 6.40
C GLY A 101 -8.74 -6.60 5.72
N ILE A 102 -8.80 -7.65 4.90
CA ILE A 102 -10.00 -8.01 4.11
C ILE A 102 -11.21 -8.35 5.00
N VAL A 103 -11.00 -9.18 6.02
CA VAL A 103 -12.10 -9.72 6.84
C VAL A 103 -12.67 -8.65 7.75
N LEU A 104 -11.85 -7.78 8.35
CA LEU A 104 -12.31 -6.79 9.32
C LEU A 104 -12.79 -5.48 8.69
N THR A 105 -12.47 -5.22 7.41
CA THR A 105 -13.01 -4.09 6.62
C THR A 105 -14.54 -3.94 6.73
N PRO A 106 -15.38 -4.97 6.47
CA PRO A 106 -16.84 -4.82 6.51
C PRO A 106 -17.42 -4.70 7.93
N PHE A 107 -16.69 -5.09 8.97
CA PHE A 107 -17.20 -5.07 10.35
C PHE A 107 -17.03 -3.71 11.04
N ILE A 108 -16.20 -2.83 10.49
CA ILE A 108 -15.99 -1.48 11.02
C ILE A 108 -16.80 -0.50 10.16
N PRO A 109 -17.69 0.34 10.76
CA PRO A 109 -18.64 1.19 10.04
C PRO A 109 -18.03 2.14 9.00
N ILE A 110 -16.72 2.39 9.09
CA ILE A 110 -15.95 3.16 8.13
C ILE A 110 -14.98 2.17 7.45
N PRO A 111 -15.33 1.62 6.26
CA PRO A 111 -14.57 0.53 5.61
C PRO A 111 -13.08 0.83 5.43
N VAL A 112 -12.76 2.10 5.20
CA VAL A 112 -11.38 2.57 4.98
C VAL A 112 -10.55 2.46 6.26
N ILE A 113 -11.11 2.85 7.41
CA ILE A 113 -10.47 2.69 8.73
C ILE A 113 -10.45 1.21 9.14
N GLY A 114 -11.51 0.48 8.79
CA GLY A 114 -11.64 -0.94 9.05
C GLY A 114 -10.50 -1.76 8.48
N THR A 115 -10.07 -1.43 7.26
CA THR A 115 -8.96 -2.11 6.58
C THR A 115 -7.64 -1.90 7.31
N LEU A 116 -7.34 -0.66 7.73
CA LEU A 116 -6.10 -0.35 8.44
C LEU A 116 -6.03 -1.07 9.79
N ILE A 117 -7.09 -0.94 10.60
CA ILE A 117 -7.19 -1.58 11.91
C ILE A 117 -7.13 -3.11 11.75
N GLY A 118 -7.88 -3.62 10.77
CA GLY A 118 -7.92 -5.04 10.45
C GLY A 118 -6.56 -5.60 10.10
N ALA A 119 -5.82 -4.89 9.25
CA ALA A 119 -4.48 -5.30 8.85
C ALA A 119 -3.51 -5.26 10.03
N ILE A 120 -3.61 -4.28 10.93
CA ILE A 120 -2.76 -4.20 12.13
C ILE A 120 -3.04 -5.36 13.09
N ILE A 121 -4.32 -5.59 13.42
CA ILE A 121 -4.74 -6.69 14.30
C ILE A 121 -4.34 -8.03 13.69
N GLY A 122 -4.65 -8.21 12.40
CA GLY A 122 -4.30 -9.42 11.67
C GLY A 122 -2.80 -9.67 11.62
N THR A 123 -1.99 -8.63 11.38
CA THR A 123 -0.52 -8.74 11.39
C THR A 123 -0.03 -9.21 12.77
N PHE A 124 -0.53 -8.60 13.84
CA PHE A 124 -0.16 -8.98 15.21
C PHE A 124 -0.58 -10.42 15.53
N SER A 125 -1.86 -10.75 15.33
CA SER A 125 -2.40 -12.08 15.61
C SER A 125 -1.72 -13.16 14.76
N GLY A 126 -1.47 -12.88 13.49
CA GLY A 126 -0.76 -13.77 12.59
C GLY A 126 0.67 -14.04 13.03
N ALA A 127 1.39 -13.00 13.49
CA ALA A 127 2.72 -13.15 14.08
C ALA A 127 2.68 -14.03 15.34
N VAL A 128 1.71 -13.79 16.24
CA VAL A 128 1.52 -14.60 17.47
C VAL A 128 1.28 -16.07 17.13
N VAL A 129 0.35 -16.36 16.22
CA VAL A 129 0.05 -17.74 15.78
C VAL A 129 1.28 -18.39 15.13
N GLY A 130 2.00 -17.64 14.31
CA GLY A 130 3.24 -18.11 13.68
C GLY A 130 4.33 -18.48 14.69
N GLU A 131 4.47 -17.69 15.76
CA GLU A 131 5.46 -17.98 16.81
C GLU A 131 5.05 -19.17 17.69
N ILE A 132 3.78 -19.24 18.12
CA ILE A 132 3.26 -20.36 18.93
C ILE A 132 3.43 -21.69 18.20
N THR A 133 3.14 -21.71 16.90
CA THR A 133 3.28 -22.93 16.08
C THR A 133 4.74 -23.29 15.76
N ASN A 134 5.70 -22.41 16.02
CA ASN A 134 7.11 -22.66 15.73
C ASN A 134 7.87 -23.32 16.89
N ASN A 135 7.54 -22.99 18.14
CA ASN A 135 8.31 -23.48 19.29
C ASN A 135 7.47 -23.52 20.57
N ASP A 136 7.30 -24.72 21.14
CA ASP A 136 6.55 -24.95 22.38
C ASP A 136 7.18 -24.26 23.61
N ASN A 137 8.47 -23.89 23.53
CA ASN A 137 9.20 -23.22 24.61
C ASN A 137 9.28 -21.69 24.46
N ALA A 138 8.57 -21.10 23.48
CA ALA A 138 8.57 -19.65 23.30
C ALA A 138 7.91 -18.96 24.51
N THR A 139 8.63 -18.02 25.13
CA THR A 139 8.07 -17.26 26.26
C THR A 139 7.02 -16.26 25.76
N ALA A 140 5.98 -16.04 26.56
CA ALA A 140 4.93 -15.06 26.23
C ALA A 140 5.50 -13.67 25.92
N GLY A 141 6.56 -13.26 26.64
CA GLY A 141 7.26 -12.00 26.41
C GLY A 141 7.98 -11.94 25.05
N GLY A 142 8.62 -13.04 24.63
CA GLY A 142 9.27 -13.12 23.32
C GLY A 142 8.27 -13.04 22.16
N ILE A 143 7.16 -13.77 22.28
CA ILE A 143 6.07 -13.75 21.29
C ILE A 143 5.48 -12.33 21.17
N ALA A 144 5.15 -11.70 22.31
CA ALA A 144 4.59 -10.36 22.32
C ALA A 144 5.54 -9.31 21.74
N LYS A 145 6.85 -9.41 22.02
CA LYS A 145 7.88 -8.53 21.44
C LYS A 145 8.01 -8.70 19.93
N SER A 146 7.95 -9.94 19.44
CA SER A 146 7.99 -10.21 18.00
C SER A 146 6.75 -9.69 17.28
N ALA A 147 5.56 -9.97 17.83
CA ALA A 147 4.30 -9.52 17.25
C ALA A 147 4.16 -7.99 17.29
N SER A 148 4.61 -7.31 18.35
CA SER A 148 4.64 -5.85 18.39
C SER A 148 5.60 -5.27 17.35
N GLY A 149 6.77 -5.91 17.19
CA GLY A 149 7.71 -5.59 16.10
C GLY A 149 7.03 -5.67 14.73
N ALA A 150 6.23 -6.71 14.49
CA ALA A 150 5.46 -6.86 13.25
C ALA A 150 4.48 -5.69 13.01
N THR A 151 3.75 -5.28 14.06
CA THR A 151 2.82 -4.15 14.02
C THR A 151 3.53 -2.84 13.70
N PHE A 152 4.64 -2.54 14.37
CA PHE A 152 5.44 -1.34 14.07
C PHE A 152 5.99 -1.40 12.64
N GLY A 153 6.45 -2.57 12.21
CA GLY A 153 6.86 -2.83 10.83
C GLY A 153 5.75 -2.53 9.83
N ARG A 154 4.52 -2.99 10.09
CA ARG A 154 3.35 -2.71 9.25
C ARG A 154 3.06 -1.21 9.14
N ILE A 155 3.07 -0.48 10.25
CA ILE A 155 2.83 0.97 10.26
C ILE A 155 3.90 1.70 9.45
N LEU A 156 5.18 1.41 9.68
CA LEU A 156 6.29 2.00 8.93
C LEU A 156 6.24 1.63 7.45
N GLY A 157 5.83 0.41 7.13
CA GLY A 157 5.62 -0.05 5.77
C GLY A 157 4.55 0.75 5.03
N VAL A 158 3.40 1.00 5.67
CA VAL A 158 2.31 1.82 5.13
C VAL A 158 2.78 3.26 4.89
N LEU A 159 3.51 3.85 5.84
CA LEU A 159 4.08 5.19 5.68
C LEU A 159 5.06 5.25 4.50
N GLY A 160 5.94 4.26 4.37
CA GLY A 160 6.87 4.14 3.25
C GLY A 160 6.15 4.04 1.90
N LYS A 161 5.15 3.15 1.79
CA LYS A 161 4.29 3.01 0.60
C LYS A 161 3.55 4.31 0.27
N THR A 162 3.08 5.03 1.28
CA THR A 162 2.40 6.31 1.07
C THR A 162 3.35 7.36 0.49
N GLY A 163 4.61 7.39 0.95
CA GLY A 163 5.65 8.22 0.35
C GLY A 163 5.85 7.89 -1.13
N VAL A 164 5.90 6.61 -1.47
CA VAL A 164 5.97 6.16 -2.88
C VAL A 164 4.74 6.58 -3.68
N ALA A 165 3.54 6.47 -3.11
CA ALA A 165 2.31 6.95 -3.73
C ALA A 165 2.35 8.46 -4.00
N ALA A 166 2.87 9.25 -3.06
CA ALA A 166 3.04 10.69 -3.24
C ALA A 166 4.06 11.02 -4.35
N VAL A 167 5.13 10.24 -4.48
CA VAL A 167 6.08 10.39 -5.60
C VAL A 167 5.41 10.09 -6.95
N CYS A 168 4.66 9.00 -7.05
CA CYS A 168 3.87 8.69 -8.25
C CYS A 168 2.88 9.81 -8.58
N TRP A 169 2.20 10.36 -7.57
CA TRP A 169 1.29 11.49 -7.73
C TRP A 169 2.01 12.72 -8.30
N CYS A 170 3.17 13.09 -7.74
CA CYS A 170 3.97 14.19 -8.26
C CYS A 170 4.40 13.97 -9.72
N ILE A 171 4.88 12.76 -10.06
CA ILE A 171 5.26 12.41 -11.43
C ILE A 171 4.07 12.62 -12.37
N LEU A 172 2.92 12.00 -12.06
CA LEU A 172 1.75 12.04 -12.94
C LEU A 172 1.08 13.42 -13.00
N VAL A 173 1.27 14.29 -12.01
CA VAL A 173 0.77 15.66 -12.05
C VAL A 173 1.71 16.59 -12.82
N ILE A 174 3.02 16.36 -12.78
CA ILE A 174 4.01 17.29 -13.36
C ILE A 174 4.32 16.94 -14.82
N THR A 175 4.51 15.66 -15.15
CA THR A 175 4.98 15.22 -16.47
C THR A 175 4.15 15.75 -17.65
N PRO A 176 2.81 15.86 -17.60
CA PRO A 176 2.03 16.41 -18.72
C PRO A 176 2.37 17.86 -19.10
N PHE A 177 3.08 18.59 -18.24
CA PHE A 177 3.42 20.00 -18.43
C PHE A 177 4.89 20.24 -18.81
N VAL A 178 5.68 19.18 -18.96
CA VAL A 178 7.12 19.22 -19.28
C VAL A 178 7.33 18.75 -20.71
#